data_AF-A0A9N9LZA5-F1
#
_entry.id   AF-A0A9N9LZA5-F1
#
_cell.length_a   1.000
_cell.length_b   1.000
_cell.length_c   1.000
_cell.angle_alpha   90.00
_cell.angle_beta   90.00
_cell.angle_gamma   90.00
#
_symmetry.space_group_name_H-M   'P 1'
#
loop_
_entity.id
_entity.type
_entity.pdbx_description
1 polymer ?
#
loop_
_entity_poly.entity_id
_entity_poly.type
_entity_poly.pdbx_seq_one_letter_code
_entity_poly.pdbx_strand_id
1 'polypeptide(L)'
;MPLKIHPCTTADMPRVFEILSLAFGRRHIYIDTDPCARFIKAVDEETGTIVAQAKWIVYRDTIPPEGELEGEFWESEEEREFARLLCREYLIPRRKAIREI
;
A
#
# COMPACT_ATOMS: atom_id res chain seq x y z
N MET A 1 5.29 -22.90 -16.60
CA MET A 1 4.92 -21.97 -15.52
C MET A 1 4.48 -20.59 -16.04
N PRO A 2 3.33 -20.48 -16.73
CA PRO A 2 2.71 -19.20 -17.00
C PRO A 2 2.07 -18.63 -15.73
N LEU A 3 2.44 -17.41 -15.37
CA LEU A 3 1.83 -16.68 -14.26
C LEU A 3 0.75 -15.74 -14.79
N LYS A 4 -0.42 -15.73 -14.15
CA LYS A 4 -1.47 -14.72 -14.40
C LYS A 4 -1.81 -13.91 -13.17
N ILE A 5 -2.10 -12.65 -13.42
CA ILE A 5 -2.49 -11.69 -12.38
C ILE A 5 -4.01 -11.62 -12.30
N HIS A 6 -4.54 -11.77 -11.09
CA HIS A 6 -5.97 -11.69 -10.80
C HIS A 6 -6.24 -10.79 -9.59
N PRO A 7 -7.43 -10.19 -9.48
CA PRO A 7 -7.89 -9.64 -8.22
C PRO A 7 -8.02 -10.73 -7.15
N CYS A 8 -7.71 -10.42 -5.90
CA CYS A 8 -8.04 -11.29 -4.79
C CYS A 8 -9.52 -11.21 -4.43
N THR A 9 -10.06 -12.32 -3.97
CA THR A 9 -11.39 -12.49 -3.38
C THR A 9 -11.23 -12.85 -1.90
N THR A 10 -12.34 -12.85 -1.17
CA THR A 10 -12.34 -13.27 0.25
C THR A 10 -11.82 -14.70 0.44
N ALA A 11 -12.07 -15.59 -0.52
CA ALA A 11 -11.60 -16.99 -0.46
C ALA A 11 -10.07 -17.11 -0.56
N ASP A 12 -9.39 -16.11 -1.13
CA ASP A 12 -7.93 -16.12 -1.28
C ASP A 12 -7.20 -15.67 -0.01
N MET A 13 -7.91 -15.02 0.92
CA MET A 13 -7.32 -14.36 2.08
C MET A 13 -6.45 -15.28 2.94
N PRO A 14 -6.83 -16.54 3.25
CA PRO A 14 -5.96 -17.44 4.02
C PRO A 14 -4.57 -17.62 3.39
N ARG A 15 -4.51 -17.83 2.07
CA ARG A 15 -3.25 -18.02 1.34
C ARG A 15 -2.49 -16.70 1.17
N VAL A 16 -3.19 -15.60 0.94
CA VAL A 16 -2.58 -14.25 0.86
C VAL A 16 -1.90 -13.88 2.18
N PHE A 17 -2.56 -14.12 3.32
CA PHE A 17 -1.99 -13.85 4.64
C PHE A 17 -0.84 -14.79 5.00
N GLU A 18 -0.89 -16.04 4.55
CA GLU A 18 0.25 -16.96 4.68
C GLU A 18 1.47 -16.44 3.94
N ILE A 19 1.32 -16.10 2.64
CA ILE A 19 2.40 -15.53 1.82
C ILE A 19 2.95 -14.25 2.46
N LEU A 20 2.06 -13.37 2.94
CA LEU A 20 2.45 -12.15 3.65
C LEU A 20 3.29 -12.46 4.90
N SER A 21 2.82 -13.39 5.72
CA SER A 21 3.47 -13.76 6.98
C SER A 21 4.85 -14.37 6.72
N LEU A 22 4.98 -15.20 5.69
CA LEU A 22 6.25 -15.80 5.27
C LEU A 22 7.22 -14.74 4.71
N ALA A 23 6.73 -13.78 3.93
CA ALA A 23 7.57 -12.79 3.27
C ALA A 23 8.03 -11.66 4.21
N PHE A 24 7.15 -11.17 5.10
CA PHE A 24 7.39 -9.94 5.87
C PHE A 24 7.39 -10.13 7.39
N GLY A 25 7.04 -11.31 7.90
CA GLY A 25 6.97 -11.58 9.34
C GLY A 25 5.93 -10.70 10.06
N ARG A 26 6.18 -10.40 11.35
CA ARG A 26 5.22 -9.69 12.23
C ARG A 26 5.32 -8.16 12.19
N ARG A 27 6.14 -7.57 11.33
CA ARG A 27 6.52 -6.13 11.38
C ARG A 27 5.99 -5.29 10.21
N HIS A 28 4.88 -5.67 9.60
CA HIS A 28 4.39 -4.98 8.41
C HIS A 28 3.05 -4.27 8.64
N ILE A 29 3.01 -2.97 8.28
CA ILE A 29 1.82 -2.09 8.19
C ILE A 29 0.74 -2.58 7.20
N TYR A 30 0.88 -3.81 6.69
CA TYR A 30 -0.02 -4.37 5.68
C TYR A 30 -1.41 -4.65 6.23
N ILE A 31 -1.53 -4.77 7.56
CA ILE A 31 -2.76 -5.15 8.26
C ILE A 31 -3.73 -3.98 8.35
N ASP A 32 -3.27 -2.73 8.30
CA ASP A 32 -4.14 -1.56 8.35
C ASP A 32 -5.00 -1.49 7.08
N THR A 33 -6.31 -1.49 7.27
CA THR A 33 -7.29 -1.60 6.18
C THR A 33 -7.68 -0.22 5.69
N ASP A 34 -7.04 0.20 4.60
CA ASP A 34 -7.49 1.35 3.82
C ASP A 34 -8.66 0.91 2.90
N PRO A 35 -9.79 1.63 2.84
CA PRO A 35 -10.92 1.27 1.96
C PRO A 35 -10.55 1.30 0.45
N CYS A 36 -9.51 2.03 0.07
CA CYS A 36 -8.92 2.06 -1.27
C CYS A 36 -7.90 0.93 -1.48
N ALA A 37 -7.64 0.07 -0.49
CA ALA A 37 -6.76 -1.08 -0.66
C ALA A 37 -7.34 -2.09 -1.65
N ARG A 38 -6.50 -2.53 -2.59
CA ARG A 38 -6.79 -3.56 -3.58
C ARG A 38 -5.69 -4.61 -3.50
N PHE A 39 -6.10 -5.85 -3.30
CA PHE A 39 -5.21 -6.99 -3.29
C PHE A 39 -5.23 -7.67 -4.66
N ILE A 40 -4.05 -7.92 -5.21
CA ILE A 40 -3.84 -8.65 -6.46
C ILE A 40 -2.99 -9.89 -6.17
N LYS A 41 -3.25 -10.98 -6.88
CA LYS A 41 -2.57 -12.27 -6.73
C LYS A 41 -1.94 -12.68 -8.05
N ALA A 42 -0.76 -13.28 -7.98
CA ALA A 42 -0.15 -14.03 -9.08
C ALA A 42 -0.44 -15.51 -8.89
N VAL A 43 -1.06 -16.12 -9.90
CA VAL A 43 -1.47 -17.53 -9.90
C VAL A 43 -0.65 -18.26 -10.95
N ASP A 44 -0.08 -19.39 -10.56
CA ASP A 44 0.45 -20.38 -11.50
C ASP A 44 -0.72 -21.16 -12.12
N GLU A 45 -0.92 -21.02 -13.43
CA GLU A 45 -2.09 -21.61 -14.09
C GLU A 45 -2.03 -23.14 -14.20
N GLU A 46 -0.83 -23.73 -14.13
CA GLU A 46 -0.68 -25.18 -14.20
C GLU A 46 -1.20 -25.86 -12.92
N THR A 47 -0.98 -25.24 -11.77
CA THR A 47 -1.36 -25.80 -10.45
C THR A 47 -2.56 -25.11 -9.81
N GLY A 48 -2.95 -23.93 -10.29
CA GLY A 48 -3.94 -23.07 -9.64
C GLY A 48 -3.43 -22.41 -8.36
N THR A 49 -2.14 -22.53 -8.04
CA THR A 49 -1.57 -22.06 -6.78
C THR A 49 -1.29 -20.56 -6.82
N ILE A 50 -1.69 -19.85 -5.76
CA ILE A 50 -1.25 -18.48 -5.53
C ILE A 50 0.20 -18.51 -5.05
N VAL A 51 1.09 -17.93 -5.84
CA VAL A 51 2.54 -17.92 -5.59
C VAL A 51 3.04 -16.57 -5.06
N ALA A 52 2.31 -15.48 -5.33
CA ALA A 52 2.63 -14.15 -4.83
C ALA A 52 1.37 -13.27 -4.74
N GLN A 53 1.48 -12.17 -3.99
CA GLN A 53 0.42 -11.17 -3.85
C GLN A 53 0.99 -9.76 -3.70
N ALA A 54 0.18 -8.75 -4.01
CA ALA A 54 0.47 -7.36 -3.70
C ALA A 54 -0.80 -6.62 -3.26
N LYS A 55 -0.64 -5.64 -2.37
CA LYS A 55 -1.64 -4.68 -1.90
C LYS A 55 -1.25 -3.32 -2.42
N TRP A 56 -2.18 -2.70 -3.11
CA TRP A 56 -2.07 -1.35 -3.62
C TRP A 56 -3.16 -0.49 -3.01
N ILE A 57 -2.84 0.72 -2.59
CA ILE A 57 -3.85 1.72 -2.25
C ILE A 57 -4.11 2.50 -3.53
N VAL A 58 -5.28 2.27 -4.13
CA VAL A 58 -5.65 2.86 -5.42
C VAL A 58 -6.80 3.83 -5.21
N TYR A 59 -6.48 5.11 -5.24
CA TYR A 59 -7.44 6.20 -5.16
C TYR A 59 -8.20 6.31 -6.49
N ARG A 60 -9.49 5.98 -6.47
CA ARG A 60 -10.40 6.16 -7.61
C ARG A 60 -11.57 7.04 -7.18
N ASP A 61 -11.79 8.12 -7.92
CA ASP A 61 -12.86 9.10 -7.70
C ASP A 61 -12.87 9.74 -6.30
N THR A 62 -11.82 9.50 -5.51
CA THR A 62 -11.62 10.03 -4.15
C THR A 62 -10.14 10.37 -4.02
N ILE A 63 -9.82 11.58 -3.61
CA ILE A 63 -8.47 11.97 -3.23
C ILE A 63 -8.51 12.13 -1.70
N PRO A 64 -7.65 11.43 -0.94
CA PRO A 64 -7.62 11.58 0.51
C PRO A 64 -7.32 13.05 0.86
N PRO A 65 -7.88 13.55 1.97
CA PRO A 65 -7.62 14.91 2.42
C PRO A 65 -6.12 15.10 2.64
N GLU A 66 -5.62 16.26 2.25
CA GLU A 66 -4.24 16.66 2.58
C GLU A 66 -4.17 16.94 4.08
N GLY A 67 -3.17 16.40 4.75
CA GLY A 67 -2.98 16.52 6.20
C GLY A 67 -1.51 16.51 6.57
N GLU A 68 -1.21 16.84 7.82
CA GLU A 68 0.15 16.68 8.35
C GLU A 68 0.50 15.20 8.45
N LEU A 69 1.81 14.92 8.36
CA LEU A 69 2.28 13.57 8.63
C LEU A 69 2.19 13.31 10.14
N GLU A 70 1.26 12.44 10.53
CA GLU A 70 1.04 11.98 11.90
C GLU A 70 1.65 10.60 12.13
N GLY A 71 1.79 10.18 13.39
CA GLY A 71 2.30 8.85 13.78
C GLY A 71 3.78 8.78 14.17
N GLU A 72 4.22 7.60 14.63
CA GLU A 72 5.58 7.30 15.07
C GLU A 72 6.26 6.33 14.09
N PHE A 73 6.62 6.84 12.90
CA PHE A 73 7.22 6.06 11.81
C PHE A 73 8.72 6.29 11.63
N TRP A 74 9.29 7.27 12.33
CA TRP A 74 10.67 7.71 12.18
C TRP A 74 11.50 7.36 13.42
N GLU A 75 12.79 7.13 13.23
CA GLU A 75 13.67 6.72 14.33
C GLU A 75 14.05 7.90 15.23
N SER A 76 13.95 9.13 14.71
CA SER A 76 14.25 10.35 15.46
C SER A 76 13.26 11.48 15.19
N GLU A 77 13.23 12.45 16.09
CA GLU A 77 12.46 13.69 15.93
C GLU A 77 12.91 14.49 14.71
N GLU A 78 14.23 14.53 14.47
CA GLU A 78 14.81 15.25 13.33
C GLU A 78 14.30 14.69 12.00
N GLU A 79 14.29 13.36 11.85
CA GLU A 79 13.76 12.71 10.65
C GLU A 79 12.26 12.96 10.48
N ARG A 80 11.50 12.93 11.57
CA ARG A 80 10.07 13.25 11.56
C ARG A 80 9.81 14.67 11.08
N GLU A 81 10.51 15.65 11.65
CA GLU A 81 10.34 17.05 11.28
C GLU A 81 10.83 17.35 9.87
N PHE A 82 11.91 16.69 9.42
CA PHE A 82 12.35 16.77 8.04
C PHE A 82 11.28 16.25 7.07
N ALA A 83 10.68 15.09 7.36
CA ALA A 83 9.62 14.52 6.52
C ALA A 83 8.36 15.41 6.49
N ARG A 84 7.97 15.96 7.64
CA ARG A 84 6.86 16.92 7.75
C ARG A 84 7.12 18.18 6.94
N LEU A 85 8.31 18.75 7.05
CA LEU A 85 8.71 19.93 6.28
C LEU A 85 8.65 19.65 4.76
N LEU A 86 9.19 18.52 4.31
CA LEU A 86 9.12 18.13 2.89
C LEU A 86 7.67 17.94 2.41
N CYS A 87 6.80 17.40 3.25
CA CYS A 87 5.38 17.28 2.93
C CYS A 87 4.72 18.66 2.79
N ARG A 88 4.93 19.53 3.79
CA ARG A 88 4.31 20.86 3.89
C ARG A 88 4.80 21.84 2.82
N GLU A 89 6.11 21.90 2.60
CA GLU A 89 6.71 22.94 1.76
C GLU A 89 6.87 22.51 0.30
N TYR A 90 6.92 21.20 0.01
CA TYR A 90 7.13 20.71 -1.34
C TYR A 90 5.96 19.88 -1.87
N LEU A 91 5.57 18.80 -1.20
CA LEU A 91 4.57 17.86 -1.77
C LEU A 91 3.17 18.50 -1.89
N ILE A 92 2.70 19.18 -0.85
CA ILE A 92 1.39 19.83 -0.84
C ILE A 92 1.33 20.96 -1.89
N PRO A 93 2.25 21.94 -1.91
CA PRO A 93 2.24 23.02 -2.91
C PRO A 93 2.36 22.50 -4.34
N ARG A 94 3.22 21.51 -4.58
CA ARG A 94 3.37 20.89 -5.91
C ARG A 94 2.06 20.25 -6.37
N ARG A 95 1.38 19.49 -5.50
CA ARG A 95 0.10 18.84 -5.85
C ARG A 95 -0.98 19.87 -6.13
N LYS A 96 -1.05 20.94 -5.34
CA LYS A 96 -1.96 22.07 -5.61
C LYS A 96 -1.71 22.65 -7.01
N ALA A 97 -0.47 22.95 -7.36
CA ALA A 97 -0.11 23.47 -8.67
C ALA A 97 -0.50 22.52 -9.82
N ILE A 98 -0.32 21.20 -9.66
CA ILE A 98 -0.72 20.21 -10.67
C ILE A 98 -2.24 20.20 -10.91
N ARG A 99 -3.07 20.42 -9.87
CA ARG A 99 -4.53 20.45 -10.00
C ARG A 99 -5.06 21.69 -10.72
N GLU A 100 -4.25 22.75 -10.79
CA GLU A 100 -4.60 24.03 -11.43
C GLU A 100 -4.22 24.07 -12.93
N ILE A 101 -3.62 23.00 -13.46
CA ILE A 101 -3.29 22.78 -14.89
C ILE A 101 -4.44 22.04 -15.58
#